data_AF-A0A6C0FE77-F1
#
_entry.id   AF-A0A6C0FE77-F1
#
_cell.length_a   1.000
_cell.length_b   1.000
_cell.length_c   1.000
_cell.angle_alpha   90.00
_cell.angle_beta   90.00
_cell.angle_gamma   90.00
#
_symmetry.space_group_name_H-M   'P 1'
#
loop_
_entity.id
_entity.type
_entity.pdbx_description
1 polymer ?
#
loop_
_entity_poly.entity_id
_entity_poly.type
_entity_poly.pdbx_seq_one_letter_code
_entity_poly.pdbx_strand_id
1 'polypeptide(L)'
;MFSISEKTLFYLRKMKILLLLLFVVVFSLIYMFLDDKHFSGVNVIKETIKKQAIEKEIEKKTTDGPLLKESFYQFEEVGKVDDAEVEKEIDKASKEVDKEIKEEDLTVENIDSSVFQRLFDRLYFSIVTSCLLGYGDIYPVTNISKTIVMIQSFFTISLIVL
;
A
#
# COMPACT_ATOMS: atom_id res chain seq x y z
N MET A 1 -51.77 -4.61 -10.45
CA MET A 1 -51.56 -5.97 -9.92
C MET A 1 -50.58 -6.65 -10.87
N PHE A 2 -49.30 -6.78 -10.50
CA PHE A 2 -48.24 -7.31 -11.38
C PHE A 2 -48.62 -8.70 -11.92
N SER A 3 -48.51 -8.88 -13.25
CA SER A 3 -48.81 -10.14 -13.93
C SER A 3 -47.88 -11.25 -13.42
N ILE A 4 -48.34 -12.51 -13.43
CA ILE A 4 -47.54 -13.67 -13.01
C ILE A 4 -46.18 -13.70 -13.73
N SER A 5 -46.14 -13.32 -15.00
CA SER A 5 -44.90 -13.21 -15.79
C SER A 5 -43.90 -12.18 -15.22
N GLU A 6 -44.38 -11.01 -14.80
CA GLU A 6 -43.52 -9.96 -14.24
C GLU A 6 -42.97 -10.33 -12.86
N LYS A 7 -43.76 -11.04 -12.05
CA LYS A 7 -43.27 -11.57 -10.76
C LYS A 7 -42.16 -12.60 -10.96
N THR A 8 -42.30 -13.49 -11.95
CA THR A 8 -41.27 -14.48 -12.29
C THR A 8 -39.99 -13.82 -12.79
N LEU A 9 -40.11 -12.82 -13.66
CA LEU A 9 -38.96 -12.04 -14.16
C LEU A 9 -38.24 -11.28 -13.03
N PHE A 10 -38.99 -10.65 -12.14
CA PHE A 10 -38.44 -9.95 -10.98
C PHE A 10 -37.70 -10.91 -10.05
N TYR A 11 -38.26 -12.10 -9.80
CA TYR A 11 -37.62 -13.14 -9.00
C TYR A 11 -36.31 -13.63 -9.64
N LEU A 12 -36.32 -13.87 -10.96
CA LEU A 12 -35.12 -14.24 -11.72
C LEU A 12 -34.02 -13.17 -11.63
N ARG A 13 -34.37 -11.89 -11.85
CA ARG A 13 -33.41 -10.78 -11.73
C ARG A 13 -32.83 -10.67 -10.32
N LYS A 14 -33.68 -10.82 -9.29
CA LYS A 14 -33.24 -10.77 -7.89
C LYS A 14 -32.25 -11.89 -7.58
N MET A 15 -32.50 -13.10 -8.06
CA MET A 15 -31.59 -14.24 -7.89
C MET A 15 -30.24 -14.01 -8.57
N LYS A 16 -30.21 -13.45 -9.78
CA LYS A 16 -28.96 -13.13 -10.49
C LYS A 16 -28.12 -12.10 -9.75
N ILE A 17 -28.74 -11.00 -9.30
CA ILE A 17 -28.04 -9.95 -8.54
C ILE A 17 -27.51 -10.51 -7.22
N LEU A 18 -28.30 -11.34 -6.53
CA LEU A 18 -27.88 -11.98 -5.30
C LEU A 18 -26.72 -12.96 -5.53
N LEU A 19 -26.74 -13.70 -6.64
CA LEU A 19 -25.65 -14.61 -7.02
C LEU A 19 -24.37 -13.84 -7.37
N LEU A 20 -24.47 -12.68 -8.02
CA LEU A 20 -23.32 -11.81 -8.31
C LEU A 20 -22.72 -11.23 -7.02
N LEU A 21 -23.55 -10.77 -6.07
CA LEU A 21 -23.07 -10.35 -4.75
C LEU A 21 -22.39 -11.48 -3.98
N LEU A 22 -22.95 -12.69 -4.03
CA LEU A 22 -22.31 -13.87 -3.45
C LEU A 22 -20.94 -14.15 -4.09
N PHE A 23 -20.84 -14.01 -5.41
CA PHE A 23 -19.60 -14.23 -6.16
C PHE A 23 -18.50 -13.25 -5.74
N VAL A 24 -18.83 -11.97 -5.57
CA VAL A 24 -17.91 -10.95 -5.04
C VAL A 24 -17.37 -11.35 -3.66
N VAL A 25 -18.24 -11.79 -2.75
CA VAL A 25 -17.82 -12.21 -1.41
C VAL A 25 -16.90 -13.44 -1.48
N VAL A 26 -17.25 -14.43 -2.30
CA VAL A 26 -16.43 -15.64 -2.49
C VAL A 26 -15.05 -15.29 -3.05
N PHE A 27 -14.96 -14.45 -4.09
CA PHE A 27 -13.68 -14.07 -4.68
C PHE A 27 -12.87 -13.16 -3.75
N SER A 28 -13.51 -12.28 -2.99
CA SER A 28 -12.85 -11.52 -1.91
C SER A 28 -12.17 -12.44 -0.90
N LEU A 29 -12.85 -13.50 -0.46
CA LEU A 29 -12.26 -14.51 0.42
C LEU A 29 -11.11 -15.26 -0.24
N ILE A 30 -11.25 -15.67 -1.51
CA ILE A 30 -10.17 -16.31 -2.27
C ILE A 30 -8.95 -15.39 -2.36
N TYR A 31 -9.14 -14.10 -2.62
CA TYR A 31 -8.05 -13.12 -2.66
C TYR A 31 -7.45 -12.82 -1.29
N MET A 32 -8.18 -13.07 -0.21
CA MET A 32 -7.64 -12.96 1.15
C MET A 32 -6.63 -14.06 1.47
N PHE A 33 -6.74 -15.23 0.82
CA PHE A 33 -5.72 -16.27 0.85
C PHE A 33 -4.49 -15.92 0.02
N LEU A 34 -4.56 -14.91 -0.85
CA LEU A 34 -3.42 -14.41 -1.60
C LEU A 34 -2.74 -13.26 -0.85
N ASP A 35 -1.47 -13.48 -0.51
CA ASP A 35 -0.61 -12.48 0.11
C ASP A 35 -0.48 -11.21 -0.74
N ASP A 36 -0.09 -10.11 -0.09
CA ASP A 36 0.11 -8.80 -0.71
C ASP A 36 1.15 -8.80 -1.83
N LYS A 37 2.03 -9.80 -1.88
CA LYS A 37 2.98 -10.00 -2.99
C LYS A 37 2.29 -10.28 -4.34
N HIS A 38 1.03 -10.71 -4.31
CA HIS A 38 0.27 -11.00 -5.52
C HIS A 38 -0.44 -9.78 -6.10
N PHE A 39 -0.57 -8.70 -5.35
CA PHE A 39 -1.30 -7.49 -5.73
C PHE A 39 -0.46 -6.25 -5.52
N SER A 40 -0.35 -5.39 -6.53
CA SER A 40 0.32 -4.10 -6.42
C SER A 40 -0.72 -2.98 -6.28
N GLY A 41 -0.25 -1.79 -5.89
CA GLY A 41 -1.05 -0.58 -5.77
C GLY A 41 -1.36 -0.17 -4.32
N VAL A 42 -1.65 -1.14 -3.45
CA VAL A 42 -1.87 -0.91 -2.00
C VAL A 42 -0.59 -0.44 -1.30
N ASN A 43 0.58 -0.93 -1.75
CA ASN A 43 1.85 -0.60 -1.12
C ASN A 43 2.40 0.78 -1.51
N VAL A 44 2.02 1.35 -2.67
CA VAL A 44 2.61 2.60 -3.17
C VAL A 44 2.22 3.79 -2.30
N ILE A 45 0.95 3.87 -1.88
CA ILE A 45 0.47 4.94 -0.99
C ILE A 45 1.15 4.83 0.38
N LYS A 46 1.26 3.60 0.91
CA LYS A 46 1.90 3.32 2.20
C LYS A 46 3.41 3.58 2.18
N GLU A 47 4.10 3.17 1.12
CA GLU A 47 5.53 3.46 0.91
C GLU A 47 5.78 4.95 0.75
N THR A 48 4.89 5.67 0.05
CA THR A 48 4.98 7.12 -0.10
C THR A 48 4.77 7.84 1.23
N ILE A 49 3.76 7.44 2.02
CA ILE A 49 3.53 8.00 3.37
C ILE A 49 4.70 7.67 4.30
N LYS A 50 5.22 6.43 4.26
CA LYS A 50 6.40 6.02 5.04
C LYS A 50 7.61 6.86 4.65
N LYS A 51 7.87 7.03 3.36
CA LYS A 51 8.98 7.85 2.84
C LYS A 51 8.85 9.31 3.28
N GLN A 52 7.65 9.89 3.20
CA GLN A 52 7.37 11.26 3.65
C GLN A 52 7.51 11.43 5.17
N ALA A 53 7.16 10.43 5.98
CA ALA A 53 7.32 10.48 7.43
C ALA A 53 8.81 10.46 7.82
N ILE A 54 9.59 9.57 7.19
CA ILE A 54 11.04 9.48 7.38
C ILE A 54 11.72 10.80 6.96
N GLU A 55 11.36 11.34 5.79
CA GLU A 55 11.92 12.60 5.28
C GLU A 55 11.62 13.79 6.23
N LYS A 56 10.41 13.86 6.81
CA LYS A 56 10.06 14.86 7.83
C LYS A 56 10.82 14.70 9.14
N GLU A 57 11.08 13.47 9.58
CA GLU A 57 11.91 13.24 10.78
C GLU A 57 13.37 13.63 10.55
N ILE A 58 13.90 13.35 9.35
CA ILE A 58 15.25 13.77 8.94
C ILE A 58 15.33 15.30 8.87
N GLU A 59 14.38 15.98 8.24
CA GLU A 59 14.34 17.45 8.19
C GLU A 59 14.24 18.08 9.58
N LYS A 60 13.46 17.49 10.48
CA LYS A 60 13.32 17.97 11.85
C LYS A 60 14.59 17.75 12.69
N LYS A 61 15.24 16.58 12.58
CA LYS A 61 16.56 16.33 13.22
C LYS A 61 17.67 17.21 12.60
N THR A 62 17.55 17.63 11.33
CA THR A 62 18.53 18.50 10.66
C THR A 62 18.32 20.00 10.98
N THR A 63 17.07 20.45 11.16
CA THR A 63 16.73 21.87 11.40
C THR A 63 16.76 22.25 12.89
N ASP A 64 16.34 21.34 13.78
CA ASP A 64 16.29 21.57 15.25
C ASP A 64 17.40 20.81 16.02
N GLY A 65 18.27 20.06 15.32
CA GLY A 65 19.35 19.30 15.94
C GLY A 65 20.55 20.17 16.37
N PRO A 66 21.29 19.76 17.43
CA PRO A 66 22.46 20.51 17.92
C PRO A 66 23.54 20.75 16.85
N LEU A 67 23.58 19.91 15.80
CA LEU A 67 24.64 19.89 14.78
C LEU A 67 24.75 21.17 13.93
N LEU A 68 23.64 21.83 13.57
CA LEU A 68 23.70 23.10 12.84
C LEU A 68 23.94 24.31 13.75
N LYS A 69 23.49 24.21 15.01
CA LYS A 69 23.65 25.31 15.96
C LYS A 69 25.09 25.41 16.45
N GLU A 70 25.74 24.27 16.72
CA GLU A 70 27.17 24.25 17.08
C GLU A 70 28.07 24.64 15.90
N SER A 71 27.77 24.18 14.68
CA SER A 71 28.57 24.55 13.50
C SER A 71 28.44 26.04 13.11
N PHE A 72 27.32 26.71 13.43
CA PHE A 72 27.20 28.16 13.21
C PHE A 72 27.99 29.00 14.21
N TYR A 73 28.07 28.58 15.48
CA TYR A 73 28.90 29.28 16.48
C TYR A 73 30.40 29.01 16.29
N GLN A 74 30.76 27.88 15.69
CA GLN A 74 32.16 27.48 15.51
C GLN A 74 32.78 27.97 14.19
N PHE A 75 32.00 28.54 13.25
CA PHE A 75 32.52 29.06 11.98
C PHE A 75 33.00 30.52 12.04
N GLU A 76 32.63 31.29 13.09
CA GLU A 76 33.06 32.68 13.25
C GLU A 76 34.46 32.83 13.88
N GLU A 77 34.96 31.80 14.56
CA GLU A 77 36.32 31.75 15.06
C GLU A 77 37.12 30.66 14.35
N VAL A 78 38.37 30.96 14.02
CA VAL A 78 39.38 30.06 13.43
C VAL A 78 39.37 30.03 11.90
N GLY A 79 40.01 31.06 11.35
CA GLY A 79 40.67 30.94 10.05
C GLY A 79 41.77 29.87 10.05
N LYS A 80 41.91 29.21 8.89
CA LYS A 80 42.98 28.29 8.47
C LYS A 80 43.12 27.01 9.29
N VAL A 81 42.47 25.92 8.85
CA VAL A 81 42.86 24.54 9.21
C VAL A 81 42.67 23.62 8.00
N ASP A 82 43.61 22.69 7.83
CA ASP A 82 43.80 21.82 6.66
C ASP A 82 42.66 20.80 6.43
N ASP A 83 42.27 20.63 5.15
CA ASP A 83 41.11 19.85 4.68
C ASP A 83 41.10 18.36 5.10
N ALA A 84 42.25 17.80 5.46
CA ALA A 84 42.43 16.36 5.70
C ALA A 84 41.96 15.88 7.10
N GLU A 85 41.80 16.79 8.06
CA GLU A 85 41.38 16.45 9.44
C GLU A 85 39.86 16.57 9.61
N VAL A 86 39.26 17.54 8.91
CA VAL A 86 37.80 17.73 8.82
C VAL A 86 37.12 16.54 8.14
N GLU A 87 37.72 16.01 7.08
CA GLU A 87 37.17 14.87 6.34
C GLU A 87 37.12 13.59 7.19
N LYS A 88 38.06 13.39 8.12
CA LYS A 88 38.09 12.23 9.02
C LYS A 88 37.06 12.29 10.15
N GLU A 89 36.76 13.49 10.64
CA GLU A 89 35.74 13.69 11.67
C GLU A 89 34.32 13.63 11.06
N ILE A 90 34.13 14.14 9.82
CA ILE A 90 32.88 13.96 9.06
C ILE A 90 32.62 12.48 8.76
N ASP A 91 33.66 11.72 8.37
CA ASP A 91 33.53 10.31 8.02
C ASP A 91 33.30 9.40 9.25
N LYS A 92 33.76 9.83 10.44
CA LYS A 92 33.41 9.18 11.73
C LYS A 92 31.98 9.50 12.16
N ALA A 93 31.57 10.78 12.07
CA ALA A 93 30.22 11.19 12.40
C ALA A 93 29.19 10.52 11.47
N SER A 94 29.49 10.41 10.18
CA SER A 94 28.67 9.68 9.20
C SER A 94 28.54 8.19 9.56
N LYS A 95 29.62 7.56 10.06
CA LYS A 95 29.64 6.16 10.53
C LYS A 95 28.93 5.94 11.87
N GLU A 96 28.86 6.94 12.73
CA GLU A 96 28.06 6.91 13.96
C GLU A 96 26.57 7.10 13.66
N VAL A 97 26.24 8.01 12.74
CA VAL A 97 24.90 8.22 12.20
C VAL A 97 24.37 6.96 11.51
N ASP A 98 25.18 6.28 10.68
CA ASP A 98 24.82 5.01 10.04
C ASP A 98 24.58 3.84 11.03
N LYS A 99 25.13 3.94 12.25
CA LYS A 99 24.93 2.95 13.32
C LYS A 99 23.71 3.27 14.17
N GLU A 100 23.45 4.54 14.47
CA GLU A 100 22.25 4.98 15.21
C GLU A 100 20.97 4.80 14.39
N ILE A 101 21.05 4.97 13.06
CA ILE A 101 19.93 4.70 12.13
C ILE A 101 19.49 3.23 12.16
N LYS A 102 20.37 2.28 12.51
CA LYS A 102 20.03 0.84 12.49
C LYS A 102 19.27 0.36 13.74
N GLU A 103 19.33 1.08 14.85
CA GLU A 103 18.68 0.64 16.10
C GLU A 103 17.35 1.35 16.39
N GLU A 104 17.11 2.57 15.90
CA GLU A 104 15.81 3.25 16.05
C GLU A 104 14.76 2.87 14.97
N ASP A 105 15.18 2.26 13.86
CA ASP A 105 14.32 1.92 12.70
C ASP A 105 13.31 0.77 12.96
N LEU A 106 13.35 0.11 14.12
CA LEU A 106 12.48 -1.04 14.42
C LEU A 106 11.14 -0.68 15.08
N THR A 107 10.87 0.57 15.47
CA THR A 107 9.54 0.92 16.01
C THR A 107 8.49 1.26 14.95
N VAL A 108 8.86 1.25 13.66
CA VAL A 108 7.91 1.20 12.53
C VAL A 108 7.51 -0.26 12.23
N GLU A 109 7.91 -1.23 13.05
CA GLU A 109 7.31 -2.58 13.07
C GLU A 109 5.96 -2.53 13.78
N ASN A 110 4.91 -2.23 13.02
CA ASN A 110 3.51 -2.71 13.15
C ASN A 110 2.55 -1.79 12.37
N ILE A 111 2.94 -1.37 11.17
CA ILE A 111 1.92 -1.21 10.11
C ILE A 111 1.98 -2.48 9.28
N ASP A 112 1.84 -3.66 9.89
CA ASP A 112 1.31 -4.76 9.11
C ASP A 112 -0.05 -4.30 8.57
N SER A 113 -0.36 -4.63 7.32
CA SER A 113 -1.69 -4.37 6.79
C SER A 113 -2.68 -4.99 7.77
N SER A 114 -3.39 -4.13 8.53
CA SER A 114 -4.42 -4.61 9.46
C SER A 114 -5.27 -5.60 8.67
N VAL A 115 -5.55 -6.77 9.24
CA VAL A 115 -6.26 -7.85 8.52
C VAL A 115 -7.56 -7.33 7.89
N PHE A 116 -8.19 -6.34 8.55
CA PHE A 116 -9.33 -5.60 8.05
C PHE A 116 -9.04 -4.73 6.82
N GLN A 117 -7.93 -4.00 6.80
CA GLN A 117 -7.51 -3.20 5.65
C GLN A 117 -7.28 -4.10 4.44
N ARG A 118 -6.56 -5.22 4.64
CA ARG A 118 -6.32 -6.19 3.57
C ARG A 118 -7.62 -6.77 3.04
N LEU A 119 -8.54 -7.16 3.92
CA LEU A 119 -9.87 -7.64 3.53
C LEU A 119 -10.63 -6.58 2.73
N PHE A 120 -10.59 -5.33 3.17
CA PHE A 120 -11.27 -4.22 2.50
C PHE A 120 -10.71 -3.98 1.09
N ASP A 121 -9.39 -3.97 0.95
CA ASP A 121 -8.71 -3.82 -0.33
C ASP A 121 -9.04 -4.99 -1.29
N ARG A 122 -9.09 -6.23 -0.78
CA ARG A 122 -9.49 -7.41 -1.58
C ARG A 122 -10.96 -7.39 -1.96
N LEU A 123 -11.84 -6.96 -1.06
CA LEU A 123 -13.26 -6.80 -1.34
C LEU A 123 -13.51 -5.73 -2.39
N TYR A 124 -12.89 -4.56 -2.23
CA TYR A 124 -12.91 -3.48 -3.20
C TYR A 124 -12.45 -3.96 -4.58
N PHE A 125 -11.29 -4.62 -4.65
CA PHE A 125 -10.77 -5.17 -5.90
C PHE A 125 -11.75 -6.17 -6.55
N SER A 126 -12.36 -7.06 -5.74
CA SER A 126 -13.36 -8.01 -6.23
C SER A 126 -14.61 -7.32 -6.77
N ILE A 127 -15.14 -6.29 -6.08
CA ILE A 127 -16.28 -5.49 -6.55
C ILE A 127 -15.96 -4.83 -7.89
N VAL A 128 -14.83 -4.13 -7.98
CA VAL A 128 -14.43 -3.38 -9.18
C VAL A 128 -14.24 -4.30 -10.37
N THR A 129 -13.69 -5.50 -10.14
CA THR A 129 -13.51 -6.55 -11.16
C THR A 129 -14.84 -7.15 -11.59
N SER A 130 -15.75 -7.46 -10.65
CA SER A 130 -17.08 -7.99 -10.97
C SER A 130 -18.03 -6.96 -11.59
N CYS A 131 -17.78 -5.67 -11.40
CA CYS A 131 -18.49 -4.61 -12.13
C CYS A 131 -17.84 -4.31 -13.50
N LEU A 132 -16.75 -5.01 -13.86
CA LEU A 132 -15.98 -4.79 -15.08
C LEU A 132 -15.48 -3.34 -15.23
N LEU A 133 -15.27 -2.64 -14.11
CA LEU A 133 -14.78 -1.25 -14.10
C LEU A 133 -13.26 -1.19 -14.23
N GLY A 134 -12.55 -1.96 -13.41
CA GLY A 134 -11.10 -2.09 -13.47
C GLY A 134 -10.32 -0.77 -13.32
N TYR A 135 -10.48 -0.04 -12.21
CA TYR A 135 -9.80 1.25 -11.98
C TYR A 135 -8.27 1.20 -12.09
N GLY A 136 -7.66 0.04 -11.83
CA GLY A 136 -6.21 -0.18 -11.99
C GLY A 136 -5.36 0.35 -10.84
N ASP A 137 -5.98 0.89 -9.80
CA ASP A 137 -5.36 1.29 -8.54
C ASP A 137 -4.89 0.08 -7.71
N ILE A 138 -5.59 -1.06 -7.81
CA ILE A 138 -5.11 -2.37 -7.34
C ILE A 138 -5.12 -3.33 -8.52
N TYR A 139 -4.01 -4.02 -8.76
CA TYR A 139 -3.90 -4.95 -9.88
C TYR A 139 -3.07 -6.21 -9.58
N PRO A 140 -3.42 -7.36 -10.17
CA PRO A 140 -2.70 -8.62 -9.98
C PRO A 140 -1.35 -8.57 -10.69
N VAL A 141 -0.28 -8.93 -9.98
CA VAL A 141 1.09 -8.93 -10.53
C VAL A 141 1.48 -10.33 -10.99
N THR A 142 1.19 -11.32 -10.16
CA THR A 142 1.61 -12.72 -10.39
C THR A 142 0.69 -13.46 -11.35
N ASN A 143 1.21 -14.51 -11.98
CA ASN A 143 0.42 -15.32 -12.90
C ASN A 143 -0.76 -16.01 -12.19
N ILE A 144 -0.59 -16.43 -10.94
CA ILE A 144 -1.66 -17.07 -10.15
C ILE A 144 -2.83 -16.10 -9.92
N SER A 145 -2.53 -14.87 -9.46
CA SER A 145 -3.58 -13.86 -9.24
C SER A 145 -4.26 -13.47 -10.54
N LYS A 146 -3.50 -13.30 -11.64
CA LYS A 146 -4.04 -13.06 -12.97
C LYS A 146 -4.98 -14.17 -13.43
N THR A 147 -4.63 -15.44 -13.22
CA THR A 147 -5.50 -16.57 -13.56
C THR A 147 -6.81 -16.53 -12.78
N ILE A 148 -6.76 -16.27 -11.48
CA ILE A 148 -7.99 -16.17 -10.66
C ILE A 148 -8.86 -15.00 -11.14
N VAL A 149 -8.27 -13.86 -11.46
CA VAL A 149 -8.98 -12.68 -12.00
C VAL A 149 -9.63 -12.99 -13.35
N MET A 150 -8.91 -13.68 -14.27
CA MET A 150 -9.49 -14.11 -15.55
C MET A 150 -10.71 -15.01 -15.34
N ILE A 151 -10.62 -15.95 -14.39
CA ILE A 151 -11.75 -16.82 -14.03
C ILE A 151 -12.91 -16.00 -13.45
N GLN A 152 -12.64 -15.06 -12.53
CA GLN A 152 -13.67 -14.19 -11.96
C GLN A 152 -14.42 -13.42 -13.06
N SER A 153 -13.68 -12.78 -13.96
CA SER A 153 -14.26 -11.96 -15.04
C SER A 153 -15.09 -12.81 -16.00
N PHE A 154 -14.62 -14.02 -16.35
CA PHE A 154 -15.36 -14.92 -17.22
C PHE A 154 -16.73 -15.34 -16.63
N PHE A 155 -16.75 -15.73 -15.35
CA PHE A 155 -17.99 -16.08 -14.66
C PHE A 155 -18.91 -14.87 -14.46
N THR A 156 -18.34 -13.71 -14.16
CA THR A 156 -19.10 -12.45 -14.02
C THR A 156 -19.84 -12.12 -15.32
N ILE A 157 -19.13 -12.16 -16.46
CA ILE A 157 -19.74 -11.93 -17.78
C ILE A 157 -20.83 -12.97 -18.04
N SER A 158 -20.56 -14.24 -17.73
CA SER A 158 -21.53 -15.32 -17.89
C SER A 158 -22.81 -15.08 -17.08
N LEU A 159 -22.70 -14.58 -15.85
CA LEU A 159 -23.84 -14.26 -14.97
C LEU A 159 -24.65 -13.03 -15.42
N ILE A 160 -23.99 -12.07 -16.06
CA ILE A 160 -24.66 -10.86 -16.57
C ILE A 160 -25.43 -11.19 -17.86
N VAL A 161 -24.82 -11.99 -18.74
CA VAL A 161 -25.39 -12.34 -20.05
C VAL A 161 -26.50 -13.38 -19.94
N LEU A 162 -26.29 -14.43 -19.15
CA LEU A 162 -27.24 -15.54 -18.95
C LEU A 162 -28.39 -15.12 -18.03
#